data_AF-A0A3A5P6A4-F1
#
_entry.id   AF-A0A3A5P6A4-F1
#
_cell.length_a   1.000
_cell.length_b   1.000
_cell.length_c   1.000
_cell.angle_alpha   90.00
_cell.angle_beta   90.00
_cell.angle_gamma   90.00
#
_symmetry.space_group_name_H-M   'P 1'
#
loop_
_entity.id
_entity.type
_entity.pdbx_description
1 polymer ?
#
loop_
_entity_poly.entity_id
_entity_poly.type
_entity_poly.pdbx_seq_one_letter_code
_entity_poly.pdbx_strand_id
1 'polypeptide(L)'
;MSKYYYLVAGLPELTLEDSKLSYTVADFKTELYPALSEDDKKLIDLFYLKFDNANVLKLLKDKDAAIDPRGNYSSEELVEYISQLKDGDEVSDSVFPSYLSTFISEYFSLPAEDGFLYEDRLAALYYAYAMESRNQFVSSWFGFNLTLNNILVALTARKFKLDIAPLIVGDTEVCEALRTSNARDFGLGTEVDYLEQLVKISETEELVDREKKLDQLRWDWMEEATFFDYFTVERLFVFLLQLEMIERWISLDKEKGNQLFRSIIAALKDEVQIPAEFR
;
A
#
# COMPACT_ATOMS: atom_id res chain seq x y z
N MET A 1 -15.33 -21.01 6.49
CA MET A 1 -14.01 -20.40 6.75
C MET A 1 -13.04 -21.54 7.07
N SER A 2 -12.02 -21.69 6.24
CA SER A 2 -10.99 -22.73 6.40
C SER A 2 -10.22 -22.50 7.70
N LYS A 3 -9.67 -23.56 8.28
CA LYS A 3 -8.79 -23.45 9.45
C LYS A 3 -7.38 -23.90 9.08
N TYR A 4 -6.41 -23.03 9.35
CA TYR A 4 -5.01 -23.13 8.91
C TYR A 4 -4.07 -23.48 10.07
N TYR A 5 -4.44 -24.48 10.88
CA TYR A 5 -3.70 -24.87 12.09
C TYR A 5 -2.21 -25.10 11.85
N TYR A 6 -1.87 -25.89 10.82
CA TYR A 6 -0.49 -26.24 10.50
C TYR A 6 0.30 -25.04 9.96
N LEU A 7 -0.33 -24.22 9.11
CA LEU A 7 0.34 -23.06 8.52
C LEU A 7 0.63 -22.01 9.60
N VAL A 8 -0.36 -21.66 10.42
CA VAL A 8 -0.21 -20.62 11.43
C VAL A 8 0.78 -21.03 12.54
N ALA A 9 0.78 -22.30 12.96
CA ALA A 9 1.74 -22.78 13.96
C ALA A 9 3.20 -22.79 13.47
N GLY A 10 3.43 -22.75 12.15
CA GLY A 10 4.76 -22.69 11.55
C GLY A 10 5.26 -21.27 11.28
N LEU A 11 4.44 -20.24 11.50
CA LEU A 11 4.83 -18.86 11.20
C LEU A 11 5.87 -18.35 12.22
N PRO A 12 6.92 -17.65 11.75
CA PRO A 12 7.81 -16.95 12.67
C PRO A 12 7.04 -15.84 13.40
N GLU A 13 7.43 -15.58 14.65
CA GLU A 13 7.03 -14.37 15.34
C GLU A 13 7.74 -13.18 14.70
N LEU A 14 6.99 -12.11 14.41
CA LEU A 14 7.50 -10.90 13.78
C LEU A 14 7.38 -9.73 14.75
N THR A 15 8.33 -8.81 14.67
CA THR A 15 8.26 -7.51 15.33
C THR A 15 8.59 -6.39 14.36
N LEU A 16 7.98 -5.23 14.52
CA LEU A 16 8.24 -4.07 13.64
C LEU A 16 9.71 -3.61 13.71
N GLU A 17 10.44 -3.97 14.76
CA GLU A 17 11.86 -3.65 14.96
C GLU A 17 12.82 -4.65 14.28
N ASP A 18 12.30 -5.69 13.62
CA ASP A 18 13.12 -6.70 12.96
C ASP A 18 13.96 -6.10 11.83
N SER A 19 15.28 -6.11 12.03
CA SER A 19 16.24 -5.60 11.03
C SER A 19 16.59 -6.61 9.94
N LYS A 20 16.09 -7.86 10.06
CA LYS A 20 16.27 -8.96 9.10
C LYS A 20 15.06 -9.88 9.17
N LEU A 21 14.68 -10.43 8.03
CA LEU A 21 13.62 -11.42 7.93
C LEU A 21 14.20 -12.78 7.50
N SER A 22 13.74 -13.84 8.15
CA SER A 22 13.98 -15.24 7.74
C SER A 22 12.92 -15.74 6.76
N TYR A 23 11.84 -14.97 6.58
CA TYR A 23 10.69 -15.30 5.76
C TYR A 23 10.16 -14.01 5.11
N THR A 24 9.85 -14.05 3.82
CA THR A 24 9.51 -12.87 3.01
C THR A 24 8.11 -12.95 2.41
N VAL A 25 7.61 -11.83 1.89
CA VAL A 25 6.38 -11.75 1.07
C VAL A 25 6.48 -12.67 -0.15
N ALA A 26 7.68 -12.85 -0.70
CA ALA A 26 7.93 -13.78 -1.79
C ALA A 26 7.83 -15.24 -1.33
N ASP A 27 8.40 -15.57 -0.16
CA ASP A 27 8.30 -16.91 0.43
C ASP A 27 6.85 -17.27 0.77
N PHE A 28 6.06 -16.29 1.27
CA PHE A 28 4.63 -16.49 1.48
C PHE A 28 3.92 -16.94 0.19
N LYS A 29 4.22 -16.28 -0.94
CA LYS A 29 3.60 -16.55 -2.24
C LYS A 29 3.98 -17.94 -2.78
N THR A 30 5.19 -18.42 -2.50
CA THR A 30 5.66 -19.73 -2.99
C THR A 30 5.28 -20.89 -2.07
N GLU A 31 5.23 -20.66 -0.75
CA GLU A 31 5.09 -21.75 0.23
C GLU A 31 3.69 -21.85 0.86
N LEU A 32 3.06 -20.71 1.20
CA LEU A 32 1.78 -20.70 1.91
C LEU A 32 0.59 -20.55 0.97
N TYR A 33 0.69 -19.65 -0.02
CA TYR A 33 -0.39 -19.37 -0.96
C TYR A 33 -0.92 -20.62 -1.69
N PRO A 34 -0.08 -21.58 -2.17
CA PRO A 34 -0.59 -22.77 -2.85
C PRO A 34 -1.47 -23.67 -1.97
N ALA A 35 -1.32 -23.59 -0.64
CA ALA A 35 -2.07 -24.40 0.33
C ALA A 35 -3.42 -23.78 0.73
N LEU A 36 -3.74 -22.58 0.25
CA LEU A 36 -4.99 -21.88 0.57
C LEU A 36 -6.16 -22.41 -0.27
N SER A 37 -7.37 -22.30 0.28
CA SER A 37 -8.58 -22.52 -0.50
C SER A 37 -8.76 -21.45 -1.58
N GLU A 38 -9.49 -21.73 -2.66
CA GLU A 38 -9.72 -20.76 -3.73
C GLU A 38 -10.40 -19.46 -3.24
N ASP A 39 -11.28 -19.54 -2.24
CA ASP A 39 -11.89 -18.36 -1.65
C ASP A 39 -10.91 -17.55 -0.80
N ASP A 40 -10.01 -18.22 -0.09
CA ASP A 40 -8.99 -17.56 0.75
C ASP A 40 -7.84 -16.99 -0.11
N LYS A 41 -7.52 -17.62 -1.26
CA LYS A 41 -6.60 -17.05 -2.25
C LYS A 41 -7.10 -15.71 -2.75
N LYS A 42 -8.38 -15.60 -3.12
CA LYS A 42 -8.99 -14.33 -3.55
C LYS A 42 -8.85 -13.22 -2.51
N LEU A 43 -8.90 -13.56 -1.22
CA LEU A 43 -8.65 -12.59 -0.16
C LEU A 43 -7.19 -12.13 -0.18
N ILE A 44 -6.24 -13.06 -0.24
CA ILE A 44 -4.81 -12.74 -0.31
C ILE A 44 -4.45 -11.99 -1.60
N ASP A 45 -5.10 -12.30 -2.72
CA ASP A 45 -4.89 -11.63 -4.00
C ASP A 45 -5.17 -10.14 -3.87
N LEU A 46 -6.14 -9.72 -3.04
CA LEU A 46 -6.40 -8.30 -2.75
C LEU A 46 -5.16 -7.58 -2.22
N PHE A 47 -4.33 -8.22 -1.40
CA PHE A 47 -3.07 -7.63 -0.94
C PHE A 47 -2.09 -7.42 -2.10
N TYR A 48 -1.97 -8.39 -2.99
CA TYR A 48 -0.99 -8.33 -4.09
C TYR A 48 -1.40 -7.38 -5.21
N LEU A 49 -2.69 -7.05 -5.34
CA LEU A 49 -3.20 -6.09 -6.32
C LEU A 49 -2.57 -4.69 -6.19
N LYS A 50 -2.02 -4.31 -5.03
CA LYS A 50 -1.26 -3.05 -4.91
C LYS A 50 -0.01 -3.01 -5.81
N PHE A 51 0.62 -4.17 -6.04
CA PHE A 51 1.74 -4.29 -6.97
C PHE A 51 1.23 -4.21 -8.41
N ASP A 52 0.11 -4.88 -8.72
CA ASP A 52 -0.51 -4.80 -10.05
C ASP A 52 -0.97 -3.38 -10.39
N ASN A 53 -1.53 -2.64 -9.44
CA ASN A 53 -1.89 -1.23 -9.61
C ASN A 53 -0.68 -0.38 -10.04
N ALA A 54 0.45 -0.55 -9.35
CA ALA A 54 1.69 0.13 -9.69
C ALA A 54 2.24 -0.32 -11.05
N ASN A 55 2.11 -1.61 -11.39
CA ASN A 55 2.53 -2.17 -12.65
C ASN A 55 1.71 -1.64 -13.83
N VAL A 56 0.38 -1.59 -13.68
CA VAL A 56 -0.54 -1.02 -14.69
C VAL A 56 -0.20 0.44 -14.95
N LEU A 57 -0.02 1.27 -13.91
CA LEU A 57 0.38 2.68 -14.08
C LEU A 57 1.72 2.83 -14.82
N LYS A 58 2.69 1.93 -14.60
CA LYS A 58 3.96 1.92 -15.33
C LYS A 58 3.75 1.53 -16.79
N LEU A 59 3.03 0.44 -17.05
CA LEU A 59 2.81 -0.10 -18.39
C LEU A 59 1.97 0.82 -19.28
N LEU A 60 1.03 1.57 -18.70
CA LEU A 60 0.26 2.59 -19.42
C LEU A 60 1.16 3.75 -19.91
N LYS A 61 2.21 4.09 -19.17
CA LYS A 61 3.20 5.12 -19.53
C LYS A 61 4.25 4.59 -20.51
N ASP A 62 4.70 3.35 -20.29
CA ASP A 62 5.69 2.67 -21.12
C ASP A 62 5.40 1.15 -21.14
N LYS A 63 4.97 0.64 -22.29
CA LYS A 63 4.61 -0.77 -22.50
C LYS A 63 5.77 -1.75 -22.26
N ASP A 64 7.00 -1.28 -22.36
CA ASP A 64 8.22 -2.10 -22.22
C ASP A 64 8.83 -1.94 -20.81
N ALA A 65 8.14 -1.25 -19.88
CA ALA A 65 8.61 -1.02 -18.53
C ALA A 65 8.71 -2.31 -17.70
N ALA A 66 9.78 -2.41 -16.90
CA ALA A 66 9.92 -3.50 -15.94
C ALA A 66 8.89 -3.37 -14.80
N ILE A 67 8.17 -4.46 -14.55
CA ILE A 67 7.15 -4.57 -13.51
C ILE A 67 7.65 -5.27 -12.25
N ASP A 68 6.93 -5.12 -11.14
CA ASP A 68 7.15 -5.88 -9.91
C ASP A 68 6.50 -7.27 -10.04
N PRO A 69 7.27 -8.37 -10.02
CA PRO A 69 6.74 -9.73 -10.22
C PRO A 69 5.92 -10.25 -9.03
N ARG A 70 5.81 -9.49 -7.92
CA ARG A 70 4.96 -9.86 -6.78
C ARG A 70 3.48 -9.69 -7.08
N GLY A 71 3.11 -8.93 -8.11
CA GLY A 71 1.73 -8.81 -8.60
C GLY A 71 1.12 -10.16 -8.96
N ASN A 72 -0.21 -10.21 -9.07
CA ASN A 72 -0.97 -11.40 -9.44
C ASN A 72 -0.82 -11.74 -10.93
N TYR A 73 -0.51 -10.74 -11.76
CA TYR A 73 -0.46 -10.87 -13.20
C TYR A 73 0.96 -10.77 -13.75
N SER A 74 1.25 -11.57 -14.78
CA SER A 74 2.49 -11.45 -15.53
C SER A 74 2.53 -10.17 -16.37
N SER A 75 3.73 -9.81 -16.86
CA SER A 75 3.86 -8.66 -17.75
C SER A 75 3.10 -8.87 -19.05
N GLU A 76 3.10 -10.09 -19.58
CA GLU A 76 2.40 -10.47 -20.80
C GLU A 76 0.88 -10.35 -20.62
N GLU A 77 0.35 -10.86 -19.51
CA GLU A 77 -1.08 -10.77 -19.19
C GLU A 77 -1.53 -9.32 -19.06
N LEU A 78 -0.81 -8.49 -18.29
CA LEU A 78 -1.16 -7.07 -18.11
C LEU A 78 -1.13 -6.30 -19.44
N VAL A 79 -0.11 -6.53 -20.27
CA VAL A 79 0.00 -5.88 -21.59
C VAL A 79 -1.15 -6.32 -22.51
N GLU A 80 -1.53 -7.60 -22.47
CA GLU A 80 -2.66 -8.11 -23.24
C GLU A 80 -3.98 -7.45 -22.80
N TYR A 81 -4.29 -7.44 -21.50
CA TYR A 81 -5.52 -6.81 -20.99
C TYR A 81 -5.56 -5.31 -21.27
N ILE A 82 -4.44 -4.60 -21.09
CA ILE A 82 -4.34 -3.17 -21.43
C ILE A 82 -4.63 -2.96 -22.92
N SER A 83 -4.13 -3.82 -23.81
CA SER A 83 -4.37 -3.71 -25.25
C SER A 83 -5.85 -3.96 -25.60
N GLN A 84 -6.46 -5.01 -25.04
CA GLN A 84 -7.88 -5.31 -25.26
C GLN A 84 -8.78 -4.15 -24.83
N LEU A 85 -8.56 -3.63 -23.62
CA LEU A 85 -9.35 -2.52 -23.07
C LEU A 85 -9.14 -1.21 -23.84
N LYS A 86 -7.93 -0.98 -24.37
CA LYS A 86 -7.65 0.17 -25.24
C LYS A 86 -8.44 0.12 -26.55
N ASP A 87 -8.62 -1.08 -27.10
CA ASP A 87 -9.38 -1.30 -28.34
C ASP A 87 -10.91 -1.31 -28.09
N GLY A 88 -11.33 -1.21 -26.81
CA GLY A 88 -12.72 -1.15 -26.39
C GLY A 88 -13.37 -2.52 -26.15
N ASP A 89 -12.55 -3.58 -26.06
CA ASP A 89 -13.02 -4.93 -25.72
C ASP A 89 -13.27 -5.07 -24.20
N GLU A 90 -14.10 -6.06 -23.83
CA GLU A 90 -14.39 -6.37 -22.43
C GLU A 90 -13.53 -7.52 -21.91
N VAL A 91 -13.01 -7.37 -20.68
CA VAL A 91 -12.29 -8.44 -19.96
C VAL A 91 -13.15 -8.91 -18.80
N SER A 92 -13.35 -10.23 -18.68
CA SER A 92 -14.18 -10.83 -17.63
C SER A 92 -13.63 -10.61 -16.22
N ASP A 93 -14.50 -10.20 -15.30
CA ASP A 93 -14.24 -10.04 -13.86
C ASP A 93 -13.69 -11.29 -13.18
N SER A 94 -13.91 -12.47 -13.77
CA SER A 94 -13.37 -13.74 -13.27
C SER A 94 -11.87 -13.90 -13.50
N VAL A 95 -11.29 -13.11 -14.41
CA VAL A 95 -9.90 -13.21 -14.85
C VAL A 95 -9.13 -11.95 -14.43
N PHE A 96 -9.75 -10.79 -14.55
CA PHE A 96 -9.12 -9.50 -14.26
C PHE A 96 -10.06 -8.63 -13.41
N PRO A 97 -9.58 -7.92 -12.37
CA PRO A 97 -10.45 -7.16 -11.48
C PRO A 97 -11.17 -6.06 -12.25
N SER A 98 -12.49 -5.99 -12.07
CA SER A 98 -13.36 -5.03 -12.75
C SER A 98 -12.93 -3.58 -12.57
N TYR A 99 -12.38 -3.23 -11.40
CA TYR A 99 -11.89 -1.88 -11.12
C TYR A 99 -10.66 -1.51 -11.96
N LEU A 100 -9.78 -2.47 -12.29
CA LEU A 100 -8.65 -2.24 -13.19
C LEU A 100 -9.13 -2.08 -14.64
N SER A 101 -10.08 -2.90 -15.07
CA SER A 101 -10.73 -2.73 -16.39
C SER A 101 -11.34 -1.34 -16.53
N THR A 102 -12.06 -0.90 -15.49
CA THR A 102 -12.67 0.43 -15.41
C THR A 102 -11.60 1.51 -15.50
N PHE A 103 -10.56 1.43 -14.67
CA PHE A 103 -9.48 2.41 -14.65
C PHE A 103 -8.76 2.54 -15.99
N ILE A 104 -8.39 1.42 -16.62
CA ILE A 104 -7.67 1.43 -17.90
C ILE A 104 -8.56 2.01 -19.02
N SER A 105 -9.85 1.69 -19.01
CA SER A 105 -10.80 2.26 -19.98
C SER A 105 -10.96 3.77 -19.78
N GLU A 106 -11.05 4.24 -18.54
CA GLU A 106 -11.06 5.67 -18.19
C GLU A 106 -9.78 6.37 -18.62
N TYR A 107 -8.62 5.71 -18.44
CA TYR A 107 -7.30 6.25 -18.81
C TYR A 107 -7.21 6.63 -20.29
N PHE A 108 -7.79 5.81 -21.18
CA PHE A 108 -7.77 6.08 -22.63
C PHE A 108 -8.92 6.95 -23.13
N SER A 109 -10.04 7.02 -22.40
CA SER A 109 -11.25 7.72 -22.84
C SER A 109 -11.37 9.16 -22.32
N LEU A 110 -10.80 9.45 -21.15
CA LEU A 110 -10.90 10.77 -20.54
C LEU A 110 -9.62 11.59 -20.81
N PRO A 111 -9.73 12.82 -21.36
CA PRO A 111 -8.58 13.72 -21.39
C PRO A 111 -8.15 14.01 -19.95
N ALA A 112 -6.85 13.92 -19.67
CA ALA A 112 -6.31 14.33 -18.39
C ALA A 112 -6.65 15.82 -18.17
N GLU A 113 -7.60 16.10 -17.28
CA GLU A 113 -7.86 17.46 -16.83
C GLU A 113 -6.70 17.95 -15.96
N ASP A 114 -6.48 19.26 -15.92
CA ASP A 114 -5.46 19.87 -15.06
C ASP A 114 -5.74 19.50 -13.59
N GLY A 115 -4.78 18.81 -12.95
CA GLY A 115 -4.88 18.36 -11.56
C GLY A 115 -5.41 16.94 -11.37
N PHE A 116 -5.75 16.20 -12.43
CA PHE A 116 -6.14 14.80 -12.34
C PHE A 116 -4.94 13.89 -12.03
N LEU A 117 -4.96 13.22 -10.89
CA LEU A 117 -3.95 12.22 -10.51
C LEU A 117 -4.49 10.82 -10.78
N TYR A 118 -3.94 10.16 -11.80
CA TYR A 118 -4.29 8.78 -12.15
C TYR A 118 -4.08 7.82 -10.98
N GLU A 119 -3.05 8.08 -10.18
CA GLU A 119 -2.73 7.36 -8.95
C GLU A 119 -3.88 7.42 -7.93
N ASP A 120 -4.48 8.61 -7.73
CA ASP A 120 -5.58 8.80 -6.78
C ASP A 120 -6.88 8.15 -7.28
N ARG A 121 -7.15 8.24 -8.59
CA ARG A 121 -8.30 7.57 -9.20
C ARG A 121 -8.20 6.05 -9.06
N LEU A 122 -7.03 5.49 -9.38
CA LEU A 122 -6.79 4.05 -9.24
C LEU A 122 -6.89 3.61 -7.77
N ALA A 123 -6.36 4.40 -6.84
CA ALA A 123 -6.49 4.13 -5.41
C ALA A 123 -7.95 4.13 -4.97
N ALA A 124 -8.76 5.10 -5.39
CA ALA A 124 -10.18 5.16 -5.05
C ALA A 124 -10.94 3.90 -5.50
N LEU A 125 -10.70 3.48 -6.75
CA LEU A 125 -11.30 2.28 -7.33
C LEU A 125 -10.83 0.99 -6.61
N TYR A 126 -9.55 0.91 -6.27
CA TYR A 126 -8.98 -0.22 -5.54
C TYR A 126 -9.54 -0.35 -4.12
N TYR A 127 -9.62 0.76 -3.37
CA TYR A 127 -10.20 0.75 -2.03
C TYR A 127 -11.68 0.38 -2.06
N ALA A 128 -12.47 0.95 -2.99
CA ALA A 128 -13.87 0.60 -3.15
C ALA A 128 -14.04 -0.90 -3.42
N TYR A 129 -13.27 -1.45 -4.36
CA TYR A 129 -13.29 -2.87 -4.70
C TYR A 129 -12.92 -3.78 -3.52
N ALA A 130 -11.85 -3.44 -2.79
CA ALA A 130 -11.40 -4.26 -1.68
C ALA A 130 -12.33 -4.19 -0.46
N MET A 131 -12.99 -3.05 -0.24
CA MET A 131 -13.98 -2.86 0.82
C MET A 131 -15.28 -3.64 0.58
N GLU A 132 -15.59 -4.02 -0.66
CA GLU A 132 -16.72 -4.91 -1.00
C GLU A 132 -16.46 -6.39 -0.62
N SER A 133 -15.26 -6.72 -0.14
CA SER A 133 -14.94 -8.05 0.35
C SER A 133 -15.94 -8.52 1.41
N ARG A 134 -16.42 -9.76 1.28
CA ARG A 134 -17.31 -10.39 2.28
C ARG A 134 -16.58 -10.73 3.59
N ASN A 135 -15.25 -10.67 3.59
CA ASN A 135 -14.46 -10.86 4.78
C ASN A 135 -14.41 -9.54 5.58
N GLN A 136 -14.99 -9.54 6.77
CA GLN A 136 -15.12 -8.34 7.59
C GLN A 136 -13.76 -7.72 7.94
N PHE A 137 -12.76 -8.53 8.31
CA PHE A 137 -11.43 -8.03 8.63
C PHE A 137 -10.79 -7.33 7.43
N VAL A 138 -10.79 -7.99 6.26
CA VAL A 138 -10.21 -7.43 5.03
C VAL A 138 -10.92 -6.14 4.64
N SER A 139 -12.25 -6.12 4.59
CA SER A 139 -13.02 -4.91 4.28
C SER A 139 -12.68 -3.76 5.26
N SER A 140 -12.62 -4.07 6.56
CA SER A 140 -12.30 -3.09 7.61
C SER A 140 -10.86 -2.59 7.51
N TRP A 141 -9.89 -3.44 7.15
CA TRP A 141 -8.50 -3.05 6.96
C TRP A 141 -8.33 -2.04 5.83
N PHE A 142 -9.02 -2.26 4.70
CA PHE A 142 -9.01 -1.32 3.59
C PHE A 142 -9.71 -0.01 3.94
N GLY A 143 -10.85 -0.07 4.63
CA GLY A 143 -11.55 1.12 5.14
C GLY A 143 -10.74 1.94 6.15
N PHE A 144 -10.04 1.25 7.06
CA PHE A 144 -9.12 1.84 8.02
C PHE A 144 -7.98 2.59 7.32
N ASN A 145 -7.31 1.95 6.34
CA ASN A 145 -6.22 2.59 5.62
C ASN A 145 -6.67 3.77 4.75
N LEU A 146 -7.83 3.66 4.08
CA LEU A 146 -8.41 4.78 3.34
C LEU A 146 -8.67 5.98 4.27
N THR A 147 -9.31 5.72 5.40
CA THR A 147 -9.62 6.74 6.42
C THR A 147 -8.36 7.39 6.98
N LEU A 148 -7.38 6.58 7.41
CA LEU A 148 -6.11 7.04 7.96
C LEU A 148 -5.36 7.92 6.94
N ASN A 149 -5.24 7.47 5.69
CA ASN A 149 -4.53 8.20 4.64
C ASN A 149 -5.24 9.53 4.33
N ASN A 150 -6.57 9.54 4.17
CA ASN A 150 -7.32 10.76 3.89
C ASN A 150 -7.26 11.77 5.04
N ILE A 151 -7.27 11.33 6.30
CA ILE A 151 -7.10 12.24 7.44
C ILE A 151 -5.70 12.87 7.40
N LEU A 152 -4.64 12.09 7.14
CA LEU A 152 -3.28 12.62 7.01
C LEU A 152 -3.17 13.64 5.87
N VAL A 153 -3.80 13.36 4.73
CA VAL A 153 -3.89 14.28 3.60
C VAL A 153 -4.60 15.57 4.00
N ALA A 154 -5.76 15.47 4.66
CA ALA A 154 -6.54 16.63 5.09
C ALA A 154 -5.78 17.49 6.13
N LEU A 155 -5.11 16.87 7.09
CA LEU A 155 -4.26 17.56 8.08
C LEU A 155 -3.10 18.29 7.40
N THR A 156 -2.46 17.63 6.43
CA THR A 156 -1.35 18.21 5.65
C THR A 156 -1.83 19.37 4.79
N ALA A 157 -2.93 19.19 4.06
CA ALA A 157 -3.54 20.22 3.23
C ALA A 157 -3.91 21.45 4.07
N ARG A 158 -4.50 21.26 5.26
CA ARG A 158 -4.80 22.35 6.19
C ARG A 158 -3.55 23.08 6.67
N LYS A 159 -2.48 22.35 7.01
CA LYS A 159 -1.19 22.94 7.42
C LYS A 159 -0.60 23.83 6.34
N PHE A 160 -0.73 23.43 5.08
CA PHE A 160 -0.19 24.16 3.92
C PHE A 160 -1.21 25.06 3.21
N LYS A 161 -2.43 25.19 3.75
CA LYS A 161 -3.54 26.01 3.17
C LYS A 161 -3.90 25.60 1.74
N LEU A 162 -3.86 24.30 1.46
CA LEU A 162 -4.34 23.70 0.22
C LEU A 162 -5.84 23.40 0.32
N ASP A 163 -6.53 23.36 -0.82
CA ASP A 163 -7.90 22.87 -0.87
C ASP A 163 -7.93 21.37 -0.56
N ILE A 164 -8.78 20.97 0.38
CA ILE A 164 -8.85 19.60 0.89
C ILE A 164 -9.69 18.74 -0.04
N ALA A 165 -10.82 19.27 -0.51
CA ALA A 165 -11.83 18.49 -1.22
C ALA A 165 -11.30 17.70 -2.43
N PRO A 166 -10.45 18.26 -3.32
CA PRO A 166 -9.93 17.54 -4.48
C PRO A 166 -8.86 16.48 -4.13
N LEU A 167 -8.33 16.48 -2.91
CA LEU A 167 -7.26 15.58 -2.47
C LEU A 167 -7.79 14.32 -1.76
N ILE A 168 -9.10 14.27 -1.43
CA ILE A 168 -9.70 13.15 -0.71
C ILE A 168 -10.06 12.03 -1.69
N VAL A 169 -9.49 10.85 -1.44
CA VAL A 169 -9.66 9.64 -2.25
C VAL A 169 -10.85 8.82 -1.73
N GLY A 170 -11.68 8.26 -2.63
CA GLY A 170 -12.82 7.41 -2.24
C GLY A 170 -14.10 8.19 -1.91
N ASP A 171 -15.14 7.52 -1.42
CA ASP A 171 -16.48 8.12 -1.27
C ASP A 171 -17.24 7.62 -0.03
N THR A 172 -16.54 7.55 1.11
CA THR A 172 -17.16 7.15 2.39
C THR A 172 -17.73 8.35 3.13
N GLU A 173 -18.52 8.11 4.19
CA GLU A 173 -19.02 9.18 5.07
C GLU A 173 -17.88 10.02 5.67
N VAL A 174 -16.76 9.38 5.99
CA VAL A 174 -15.53 10.06 6.43
C VAL A 174 -14.97 10.95 5.31
N CYS A 175 -14.97 10.49 4.06
CA CYS A 175 -14.52 11.31 2.93
C CYS A 175 -15.37 12.57 2.79
N GLU A 176 -16.70 12.43 2.87
CA GLU A 176 -17.62 13.57 2.82
C GLU A 176 -17.41 14.56 3.97
N ALA A 177 -17.20 14.04 5.19
CA ALA A 177 -16.86 14.89 6.33
C ALA A 177 -15.55 15.66 6.10
N LEU A 178 -14.51 15.01 5.57
CA LEU A 178 -13.23 15.66 5.28
C LEU A 178 -13.34 16.74 4.19
N ARG A 179 -14.20 16.53 3.18
CA ARG A 179 -14.42 17.51 2.10
C ARG A 179 -15.17 18.76 2.55
N THR A 180 -16.10 18.61 3.48
CA THR A 180 -17.09 19.65 3.80
C THR A 180 -16.87 20.33 5.15
N SER A 181 -16.23 19.63 6.10
CA SER A 181 -16.12 20.10 7.48
C SER A 181 -15.00 21.11 7.67
N ASN A 182 -15.33 22.20 8.37
CA ASN A 182 -14.37 23.21 8.81
C ASN A 182 -13.90 23.00 10.27
N ALA A 183 -14.40 21.96 10.96
CA ALA A 183 -14.02 21.68 12.33
C ALA A 183 -12.57 21.22 12.43
N ARG A 184 -11.92 21.46 13.58
CA ARG A 184 -10.50 21.09 13.80
C ARG A 184 -10.27 19.58 13.64
N ASP A 185 -11.21 18.79 14.11
CA ASP A 185 -11.26 17.32 14.03
C ASP A 185 -12.13 16.82 12.88
N PHE A 186 -12.55 17.72 11.98
CA PHE A 186 -13.49 17.45 10.89
C PHE A 186 -14.87 16.95 11.35
N GLY A 187 -15.17 16.99 12.66
CA GLY A 187 -16.37 16.38 13.22
C GLY A 187 -16.33 14.86 13.27
N LEU A 188 -15.12 14.26 13.25
CA LEU A 188 -14.88 12.81 13.22
C LEU A 188 -14.45 12.24 14.58
N GLY A 189 -14.47 13.04 15.65
CA GLY A 189 -13.98 12.63 16.96
C GLY A 189 -14.74 11.44 17.57
N THR A 190 -15.96 11.16 17.12
CA THR A 190 -16.77 10.02 17.57
C THR A 190 -16.67 8.80 16.66
N GLU A 191 -16.43 9.01 15.37
CA GLU A 191 -16.40 8.02 14.31
C GLU A 191 -15.00 7.39 14.17
N VAL A 192 -13.96 8.15 14.50
CA VAL A 192 -12.55 7.75 14.36
C VAL A 192 -11.85 7.85 15.71
N ASP A 193 -11.88 6.76 16.46
CA ASP A 193 -11.31 6.63 17.80
C ASP A 193 -9.80 6.91 17.88
N TYR A 194 -9.05 6.60 16.83
CA TYR A 194 -7.62 6.91 16.72
C TYR A 194 -7.29 8.31 16.18
N LEU A 195 -8.28 9.19 15.95
CA LEU A 195 -8.06 10.52 15.35
C LEU A 195 -7.11 11.38 16.18
N GLU A 196 -7.29 11.42 17.50
CA GLU A 196 -6.40 12.21 18.38
C GLU A 196 -4.95 11.71 18.33
N GLN A 197 -4.76 10.40 18.29
CA GLN A 197 -3.44 9.79 18.13
C GLN A 197 -2.85 10.16 16.77
N LEU A 198 -3.64 10.08 15.70
CA LEU A 198 -3.20 10.41 14.35
C LEU A 198 -2.81 11.88 14.19
N VAL A 199 -3.54 12.81 14.82
CA VAL A 199 -3.17 14.24 14.87
C VAL A 199 -1.80 14.41 15.54
N LYS A 200 -1.56 13.80 16.70
CA LYS A 200 -0.27 13.85 17.40
C LYS A 200 0.86 13.25 16.55
N ILE A 201 0.61 12.16 15.84
CA ILE A 201 1.58 11.56 14.92
C ILE A 201 1.90 12.55 13.79
N SER A 202 0.89 13.17 13.17
CA SER A 202 1.07 14.12 12.07
C SER A 202 1.92 15.35 12.44
N GLU A 203 1.92 15.74 13.72
CA GLU A 203 2.70 16.85 14.26
C GLU A 203 4.17 16.47 14.58
N THR A 204 4.52 15.18 14.55
CA THR A 204 5.90 14.70 14.78
C THR A 204 6.82 15.22 13.68
N GLU A 205 7.81 16.05 14.00
CA GLU A 205 8.66 16.73 13.00
C GLU A 205 9.54 15.78 12.19
N GLU A 206 10.17 14.82 12.87
CA GLU A 206 11.09 13.86 12.25
C GLU A 206 10.28 12.84 11.41
N LEU A 207 10.58 12.77 10.12
CA LEU A 207 9.78 12.02 9.15
C LEU A 207 9.86 10.51 9.38
N VAL A 208 11.02 9.99 9.77
CA VAL A 208 11.20 8.55 10.01
C VAL A 208 10.41 8.11 11.25
N ASP A 209 10.46 8.88 12.33
CA ASP A 209 9.69 8.65 13.56
C ASP A 209 8.18 8.77 13.30
N ARG A 210 7.77 9.74 12.48
CA ARG A 210 6.38 9.86 12.03
C ARG A 210 5.91 8.60 11.31
N GLU A 211 6.67 8.14 10.31
CA GLU A 211 6.35 6.91 9.57
C GLU A 211 6.33 5.68 10.47
N LYS A 212 7.28 5.54 11.40
CA LYS A 212 7.30 4.44 12.38
C LYS A 212 6.07 4.43 13.28
N LYS A 213 5.64 5.60 13.76
CA LYS A 213 4.43 5.72 14.58
C LYS A 213 3.16 5.40 13.79
N LEU A 214 3.09 5.76 12.51
CA LEU A 214 1.99 5.38 11.64
C LEU A 214 1.94 3.87 11.44
N ASP A 215 3.09 3.24 11.22
CA ASP A 215 3.18 1.80 11.10
C ASP A 215 2.84 1.09 12.41
N GLN A 216 3.27 1.61 13.56
CA GLN A 216 2.87 1.07 14.85
C GLN A 216 1.34 1.15 15.03
N LEU A 217 0.72 2.27 14.68
CA LEU A 217 -0.74 2.40 14.73
C LEU A 217 -1.44 1.36 13.83
N ARG A 218 -0.93 1.12 12.62
CA ARG A 218 -1.45 0.06 11.74
C ARG A 218 -1.26 -1.33 12.34
N TRP A 219 -0.10 -1.58 12.96
CA TRP A 219 0.25 -2.83 13.61
C TRP A 219 -0.70 -3.15 14.77
N ASP A 220 -0.87 -2.18 15.68
CA ASP A 220 -1.75 -2.29 16.84
C ASP A 220 -3.20 -2.56 16.41
N TRP A 221 -3.67 -1.83 15.39
CA TRP A 221 -5.00 -2.04 14.82
C TRP A 221 -5.19 -3.46 14.29
N MET A 222 -4.20 -4.02 13.58
CA MET A 222 -4.28 -5.39 13.07
C MET A 222 -4.31 -6.43 14.20
N GLU A 223 -3.50 -6.24 15.25
CA GLU A 223 -3.46 -7.16 16.39
C GLU A 223 -4.78 -7.15 17.17
N GLU A 224 -5.39 -5.98 17.36
CA GLU A 224 -6.69 -5.86 18.01
C GLU A 224 -7.80 -6.48 17.14
N ALA A 225 -7.85 -6.13 15.85
CA ALA A 225 -8.87 -6.59 14.93
C ALA A 225 -8.85 -8.12 14.73
N THR A 226 -7.69 -8.76 14.91
CA THR A 226 -7.51 -10.21 14.76
C THR A 226 -7.26 -10.94 16.07
N PHE A 227 -7.54 -10.32 17.22
CA PHE A 227 -7.24 -10.88 18.55
C PHE A 227 -7.85 -12.28 18.77
N PHE A 228 -9.02 -12.55 18.18
CA PHE A 228 -9.72 -13.84 18.27
C PHE A 228 -9.49 -14.77 17.07
N ASP A 229 -8.71 -14.33 16.08
CA ASP A 229 -8.44 -15.05 14.84
C ASP A 229 -7.14 -15.83 14.93
N TYR A 230 -7.21 -17.01 15.55
CA TYR A 230 -6.00 -17.80 15.83
C TYR A 230 -5.51 -18.65 14.66
N PHE A 231 -6.42 -19.22 13.86
CA PHE A 231 -6.08 -20.22 12.83
C PHE A 231 -6.86 -19.98 11.54
N THR A 232 -7.07 -18.72 11.18
CA THR A 232 -7.93 -18.33 10.05
C THR A 232 -7.14 -17.61 8.97
N VAL A 233 -7.80 -17.29 7.86
CA VAL A 233 -7.17 -16.57 6.74
C VAL A 233 -6.78 -15.13 7.15
N GLU A 234 -7.54 -14.51 8.06
CA GLU A 234 -7.26 -13.19 8.62
C GLU A 234 -5.88 -13.16 9.27
N ARG A 235 -5.52 -14.20 10.02
CA ARG A 235 -4.19 -14.31 10.63
C ARG A 235 -3.07 -14.40 9.60
N LEU A 236 -3.31 -15.12 8.50
CA LEU A 236 -2.36 -15.20 7.38
C LEU A 236 -2.24 -13.86 6.64
N PHE A 237 -3.35 -13.16 6.47
CA PHE A 237 -3.38 -11.83 5.87
C PHE A 237 -2.62 -10.80 6.72
N VAL A 238 -2.84 -10.79 8.05
CA VAL A 238 -2.08 -9.94 8.98
C VAL A 238 -0.60 -10.27 8.92
N PHE A 239 -0.23 -11.54 8.96
CA PHE A 239 1.17 -11.94 8.84
C PHE A 239 1.80 -11.43 7.54
N LEU A 240 1.08 -11.53 6.40
CA LEU A 240 1.53 -11.00 5.12
C LEU A 240 1.70 -9.47 5.13
N LEU A 241 0.79 -8.74 5.78
CA LEU A 241 0.91 -7.29 5.97
C LEU A 241 2.14 -6.93 6.82
N GLN A 242 2.34 -7.64 7.94
CA GLN A 242 3.47 -7.43 8.85
C GLN A 242 4.82 -7.68 8.16
N LEU A 243 4.92 -8.75 7.37
CA LEU A 243 6.11 -9.03 6.55
C LEU A 243 6.43 -7.86 5.63
N GLU A 244 5.42 -7.36 4.91
CA GLU A 244 5.64 -6.29 3.94
C GLU A 244 6.05 -4.97 4.60
N MET A 245 5.46 -4.66 5.76
CA MET A 245 5.86 -3.48 6.55
C MET A 245 7.33 -3.58 6.97
N ILE A 246 7.78 -4.74 7.47
CA ILE A 246 9.17 -4.94 7.88
C ILE A 246 10.11 -4.91 6.66
N GLU A 247 9.74 -5.57 5.55
CA GLU A 247 10.52 -5.54 4.30
C GLU A 247 10.75 -4.11 3.79
N ARG A 248 9.71 -3.25 3.88
CA ARG A 248 9.80 -1.84 3.51
C ARG A 248 10.88 -1.13 4.33
N TRP A 249 10.90 -1.32 5.65
CA TRP A 249 11.92 -0.73 6.52
C TRP A 249 13.33 -1.26 6.23
N ILE A 250 13.49 -2.57 6.05
CA ILE A 250 14.77 -3.19 5.71
C ILE A 250 15.31 -2.64 4.38
N SER A 251 14.45 -2.46 3.37
CA SER A 251 14.85 -1.89 2.08
C SER A 251 15.31 -0.44 2.20
N LEU A 252 14.56 0.39 2.93
CA LEU A 252 14.90 1.80 3.18
C LEU A 252 16.26 1.94 3.91
N ASP A 253 16.53 1.07 4.89
CA ASP A 253 17.81 1.08 5.61
C ASP A 253 18.99 0.65 4.73
N LYS A 254 18.79 -0.32 3.82
CA LYS A 254 19.81 -0.69 2.82
C LYS A 254 20.10 0.45 1.85
N GLU A 255 19.07 1.14 1.37
CA GLU A 255 19.23 2.29 0.47
C GLU A 255 19.96 3.44 1.17
N LYS A 256 19.54 3.79 2.39
CA LYS A 256 20.22 4.79 3.22
C LYS A 256 21.67 4.40 3.51
N GLY A 257 21.91 3.15 3.87
CA GLY A 257 23.25 2.61 4.10
C GLY A 257 24.15 2.69 2.85
N ASN A 258 23.60 2.34 1.68
CA ASN A 258 24.31 2.46 0.40
C ASN A 258 24.62 3.93 0.03
N GLN A 259 23.68 4.85 0.26
CA GLN A 259 23.89 6.27 0.05
C GLN A 259 24.99 6.82 0.97
N LEU A 260 24.94 6.47 2.26
CA LEU A 260 25.95 6.86 3.25
C LEU A 260 27.34 6.30 2.89
N PHE A 261 27.39 5.03 2.47
CA PHE A 261 28.64 4.42 2.02
C PHE A 261 29.22 5.16 0.81
N ARG A 262 28.38 5.47 -0.19
CA ARG A 262 28.81 6.24 -1.37
C ARG A 262 29.29 7.65 -1.00
N SER A 263 28.63 8.33 -0.06
CA SER A 263 29.08 9.65 0.40
C SER A 263 30.41 9.60 1.14
N ILE A 264 30.64 8.55 1.95
CA ILE A 264 31.95 8.34 2.61
C ILE A 264 33.05 8.09 1.57
N ILE A 265 32.81 7.24 0.57
CA ILE A 265 33.78 7.00 -0.52
C ILE A 265 34.04 8.27 -1.34
N ALA A 266 33.01 9.09 -1.59
CA ALA A 266 33.17 10.36 -2.29
C ALA A 266 34.03 11.35 -1.48
N ALA A 267 33.74 11.51 -0.18
CA ALA A 267 34.53 12.37 0.71
C ALA A 267 36.00 11.92 0.78
N LEU A 268 36.26 10.61 0.90
CA LEU A 268 37.62 10.06 0.90
C LEU A 268 38.36 10.28 -0.44
N LYS A 269 37.65 10.24 -1.57
CA LYS A 269 38.24 10.55 -2.89
C LYS A 269 38.60 12.02 -3.04
N ASP A 270 37.80 12.91 -2.47
CA ASP A 270 38.07 14.35 -2.50
C ASP A 270 39.21 14.75 -1.55
N GLU A 271 39.40 14.02 -0.45
CA GLU A 271 40.54 14.19 0.47
C GLU A 271 41.87 13.68 -0.13
N VAL A 272 41.84 12.69 -1.02
CA VAL A 272 43.03 12.21 -1.74
C VAL A 272 43.27 13.06 -3.00
N GLN A 273 43.65 14.31 -2.82
CA GLN A 273 44.34 15.05 -3.88
C GLN A 273 45.83 14.68 -3.86
N ILE A 274 46.29 13.98 -4.91
CA ILE A 274 47.71 13.72 -5.13
C ILE A 274 48.43 15.07 -5.15
N PRO A 275 49.41 15.34 -4.25
CA PRO A 275 50.15 16.59 -4.26
C PRO A 275 50.73 16.85 -5.64
N ALA A 276 50.65 18.10 -6.11
CA ALA A 276 51.12 18.50 -7.44
C ALA A 276 52.62 18.18 -7.69
N GLU A 277 53.36 17.82 -6.65
CA GLU A 277 54.76 17.36 -6.70
C GLU A 277 54.93 15.94 -7.30
N PHE A 278 53.84 15.18 -7.50
CA PHE A 278 53.86 13.83 -8.08
C PHE A 278 53.11 13.72 -9.42
N ARG A 279 52.88 14.84 -10.11
CA ARG A 279 52.25 14.87 -11.45
C ARG A 279 53.26 15.18 -12.55
#